data_AF-A0AAW0EKJ2-F1
#
_entry.id   AF-A0AAW0EKJ2-F1
#
_cell.length_a   1.000
_cell.length_b   1.000
_cell.length_c   1.000
_cell.angle_alpha   90.00
_cell.angle_beta   90.00
_cell.angle_gamma   90.00
#
_symmetry.space_group_name_H-M   'P 1'
#
loop_
_entity.id
_entity.type
_entity.pdbx_description
1 polymer ?
#
loop_
_entity_poly.entity_id
_entity_poly.type
_entity_poly.pdbx_seq_one_letter_code
_entity_poly.pdbx_strand_id
1 'polypeptide(L)'
;MAASPKGRLADVNQEELAKIGPKIDDILSLCLASLDNLRDMAFKFQYEQAAEKAAYRGAETRPDPMTQLTHVLRRMVDLTLGTARAVYDQTLLEWRRRKCEAETDSSSSPSGSSQSMTSPEVLRNSSVEDFAEGSNAWLERGSHLSLLSLEVLSSVLLAHHFLRQGLQRYMLDENVLDYLEKVFDMERDHELCYFPEAFKTECMRLIANLTHENVEVNAALAERETFLFNILSATKIDEENPGMVEWAEFAIRNICESSPAARDKIQRLVPQSITEESRAVLGDRCNYTFTSSGKVQLHTNKSRMN
;
A
#
# COMPACT_ATOMS: atom_id res chain seq x y z
N MET A 1 8.96 -14.41 -39.30
CA MET A 1 8.47 -14.05 -37.96
C MET A 1 9.68 -13.90 -37.07
N ALA A 2 10.06 -12.67 -36.72
CA ALA A 2 11.17 -12.45 -35.80
C ALA A 2 10.75 -12.99 -34.42
N ALA A 3 11.51 -13.95 -33.89
CA ALA A 3 11.30 -14.43 -32.54
C ALA A 3 11.42 -13.25 -31.58
N SER A 4 10.36 -12.96 -30.81
CA SER A 4 10.41 -11.98 -29.73
C SER A 4 11.60 -12.33 -28.83
N PRO A 5 12.50 -11.38 -28.50
CA PRO A 5 13.70 -11.70 -27.74
C PRO A 5 13.29 -12.22 -26.36
N LYS A 6 13.61 -13.49 -26.07
CA LYS A 6 13.43 -14.06 -24.72
C LYS A 6 14.33 -13.28 -23.76
N GLY A 7 13.78 -12.83 -22.62
CA GLY A 7 14.58 -12.20 -21.57
C GLY A 7 15.71 -13.13 -21.09
N ARG A 8 16.87 -12.56 -20.75
CA ARG A 8 18.02 -13.33 -20.25
C ARG A 8 18.18 -13.10 -18.77
N LEU A 9 18.50 -14.15 -18.02
CA LEU A 9 18.76 -14.06 -16.58
C LEU A 9 19.88 -13.05 -16.22
N ALA A 10 20.80 -12.78 -17.13
CA ALA A 10 21.86 -11.78 -16.93
C ALA A 10 21.32 -10.33 -16.85
N ASP A 11 20.09 -10.09 -17.35
CA ASP A 11 19.46 -8.77 -17.39
C ASP A 11 18.65 -8.47 -16.10
N VAL A 12 18.82 -9.31 -15.07
CA VAL A 12 18.26 -9.11 -13.72
C VAL A 12 18.84 -7.87 -13.08
N ASN A 13 17.98 -7.09 -12.42
CA ASN A 13 18.38 -5.99 -11.57
C ASN A 13 18.91 -6.53 -10.22
N GLN A 14 20.23 -6.66 -10.12
CA GLN A 14 20.90 -7.21 -8.93
C GLN A 14 20.70 -6.34 -7.68
N GLU A 15 20.57 -5.02 -7.86
CA GLU A 15 20.34 -4.11 -6.74
C GLU A 15 18.97 -4.37 -6.09
N GLU A 16 17.94 -4.54 -6.92
CA GLU A 16 16.59 -4.85 -6.41
C GLU A 16 16.49 -6.25 -5.82
N LEU A 17 17.13 -7.25 -6.44
CA LEU A 17 17.17 -8.60 -5.85
C LEU A 17 17.89 -8.62 -4.49
N ALA A 18 18.96 -7.84 -4.33
CA ALA A 18 19.68 -7.73 -3.06
C ALA A 18 18.81 -7.11 -1.96
N LYS A 19 17.85 -6.24 -2.31
CA LYS A 19 16.88 -5.66 -1.37
C LYS A 19 15.77 -6.65 -0.98
N ILE A 20 15.36 -7.51 -1.90
CA ILE A 20 14.22 -8.44 -1.68
C ILE A 20 14.56 -9.54 -0.68
N GLY A 21 15.74 -10.16 -0.80
CA GLY A 21 16.12 -11.34 0.01
C GLY A 21 15.99 -11.12 1.53
N PRO A 22 16.70 -10.13 2.10
CA PRO A 22 16.63 -9.85 3.55
C PRO A 22 15.20 -9.56 4.04
N LYS A 23 14.41 -8.80 3.26
CA LYS A 23 13.04 -8.45 3.63
C LYS A 23 12.11 -9.66 3.62
N ILE A 24 12.29 -10.58 2.67
CA ILE A 24 11.54 -11.85 2.66
C ILE A 24 11.91 -12.70 3.89
N ASP A 25 13.19 -12.75 4.26
CA ASP A 25 13.63 -13.48 5.45
C ASP A 25 13.02 -12.88 6.72
N ASP A 26 12.99 -11.55 6.84
CA ASP A 26 12.36 -10.83 7.96
C ASP A 26 10.84 -11.10 8.01
N ILE A 27 10.15 -10.99 6.86
CA ILE A 27 8.71 -11.28 6.76
C ILE A 27 8.42 -12.73 7.17
N LEU A 28 9.19 -13.70 6.68
CA LEU A 28 9.02 -15.11 7.02
C LEU A 28 9.27 -15.37 8.49
N SER A 29 10.34 -14.81 9.06
CA SER A 29 10.68 -14.96 10.48
C SER A 29 9.52 -14.51 11.38
N LEU A 30 8.95 -13.33 11.08
CA LEU A 30 7.84 -12.76 11.83
C LEU A 30 6.51 -13.50 11.60
N CYS A 31 6.22 -13.89 10.36
CA CYS A 31 5.01 -14.68 10.06
C CYS A 31 5.05 -16.05 10.73
N LEU A 32 6.20 -16.73 10.77
CA LEU A 32 6.37 -18.03 11.44
C LEU A 32 6.28 -17.94 12.96
N ALA A 33 6.65 -16.79 13.53
CA ALA A 33 6.49 -16.51 14.95
C ALA A 33 5.04 -16.18 15.34
N SER A 34 4.15 -15.96 14.36
CA SER A 34 2.73 -15.70 14.59
C SER A 34 1.94 -16.98 14.89
N LEU A 35 0.80 -16.81 15.56
CA LEU A 35 -0.14 -17.90 15.89
C LEU A 35 -1.37 -17.95 14.96
N ASP A 36 -1.40 -17.11 13.93
CA ASP A 36 -2.56 -16.83 13.09
C ASP A 36 -2.34 -17.22 11.61
N ASN A 37 -3.22 -16.69 10.74
CA ASN A 37 -3.17 -16.89 9.29
C ASN A 37 -1.83 -16.51 8.66
N LEU A 38 -1.01 -15.63 9.26
CA LEU A 38 0.31 -15.28 8.75
C LEU A 38 1.24 -16.49 8.75
N ARG A 39 1.11 -17.37 9.76
CA ARG A 39 1.92 -18.59 9.86
C ARG A 39 1.62 -19.56 8.72
N ASP A 40 0.36 -19.70 8.36
CA ASP A 40 -0.07 -20.55 7.25
C ASP A 40 0.45 -20.04 5.90
N MET A 41 0.51 -18.72 5.71
CA MET A 41 1.12 -18.11 4.51
C MET A 41 2.62 -18.40 4.43
N ALA A 42 3.34 -18.28 5.55
CA ALA A 42 4.76 -18.60 5.60
C ALA A 42 5.02 -20.09 5.33
N PHE A 43 4.20 -20.99 5.88
CA PHE A 43 4.29 -22.42 5.58
C PHE A 43 3.98 -22.74 4.13
N LYS A 44 2.95 -22.11 3.54
CA LYS A 44 2.66 -22.24 2.10
C LYS A 44 3.88 -21.83 1.27
N PHE A 45 4.49 -20.68 1.58
CA PHE A 45 5.69 -20.21 0.89
C PHE A 45 6.84 -21.23 0.98
N GLN A 46 7.15 -21.72 2.18
CA GLN A 46 8.23 -22.68 2.39
C GLN A 46 7.95 -24.03 1.72
N TYR A 47 6.70 -24.49 1.77
CA TYR A 47 6.28 -25.74 1.14
C TYR A 47 6.43 -25.67 -0.38
N GLU A 48 5.91 -24.61 -1.01
CA GLU A 48 6.05 -24.42 -2.45
C GLU A 48 7.52 -24.29 -2.88
N GLN A 49 8.34 -23.60 -2.07
CA GLN A 49 9.78 -23.51 -2.32
C GLN A 49 10.48 -24.88 -2.23
N ALA A 50 10.11 -25.69 -1.24
CA ALA A 50 10.65 -27.04 -1.08
C ALA A 50 10.20 -27.97 -2.23
N ALA A 51 8.92 -27.92 -2.60
CA ALA A 51 8.33 -28.70 -3.69
C ALA A 51 9.00 -28.36 -5.03
N GLU A 52 9.21 -27.07 -5.31
CA GLU A 52 9.90 -26.60 -6.51
C GLU A 52 11.37 -27.08 -6.54
N LYS A 53 12.11 -26.91 -5.43
CA LYS A 53 13.49 -27.41 -5.30
C LYS A 53 13.57 -28.93 -5.50
N ALA A 54 12.59 -29.69 -5.01
CA ALA A 54 12.53 -31.14 -5.20
C ALA A 54 12.24 -31.51 -6.67
N ALA A 55 11.28 -30.85 -7.31
CA ALA A 55 10.95 -31.05 -8.72
C ALA A 55 12.18 -30.81 -9.62
N TYR A 56 12.96 -29.76 -9.34
CA TYR A 56 14.14 -29.41 -10.14
C TYR A 56 15.33 -30.35 -9.94
N ARG A 57 15.41 -31.04 -8.80
CA ARG A 57 16.41 -32.09 -8.57
C ARG A 57 16.03 -33.42 -9.22
N GLY A 58 14.73 -33.70 -9.37
CA GLY A 58 14.21 -34.95 -9.93
C GLY A 58 13.96 -34.94 -11.43
N ALA A 59 13.93 -33.77 -12.08
CA ALA A 59 13.65 -33.67 -13.52
C ALA A 59 14.88 -34.02 -14.39
N GLU A 60 14.68 -34.84 -15.43
CA GLU A 60 15.71 -35.16 -16.44
C GLU A 60 16.16 -33.92 -17.23
N THR A 61 15.27 -32.91 -17.36
CA THR A 61 15.56 -31.62 -17.98
C THR A 61 15.43 -30.51 -16.96
N ARG A 62 16.49 -29.71 -16.81
CA ARG A 62 16.46 -28.54 -15.92
C ARG A 62 15.46 -27.52 -16.46
N PRO A 63 14.61 -26.93 -15.60
CA PRO A 63 13.68 -25.89 -16.02
C PRO A 63 14.44 -24.67 -16.54
N ASP A 64 13.82 -23.97 -17.48
CA ASP A 64 14.30 -22.69 -17.97
C ASP A 64 14.48 -21.69 -16.80
N PRO A 65 15.66 -21.06 -16.63
CA PRO A 65 15.93 -20.18 -15.49
C PRO A 65 14.98 -18.99 -15.37
N MET A 66 14.46 -18.47 -16.48
CA MET A 66 13.48 -17.37 -16.46
C MET A 66 12.13 -17.84 -15.90
N THR A 67 11.76 -19.07 -16.20
CA THR A 67 10.57 -19.71 -15.61
C THR A 67 10.75 -19.86 -14.10
N GLN A 68 11.92 -20.33 -13.64
CA GLN A 68 12.22 -20.42 -12.19
C GLN A 68 12.13 -19.06 -11.50
N LEU A 69 12.75 -18.03 -12.10
CA LEU A 69 12.70 -16.66 -11.56
C LEU A 69 11.26 -16.16 -11.46
N THR A 70 10.43 -16.43 -12.47
CA THR A 70 9.01 -16.06 -12.47
C THR A 70 8.26 -16.70 -11.31
N HIS A 71 8.46 -18.01 -11.06
CA HIS A 71 7.83 -18.71 -9.94
C HIS A 71 8.28 -18.17 -8.59
N VAL A 72 9.57 -17.89 -8.41
CA VAL A 72 10.10 -17.32 -7.17
C VAL A 72 9.49 -15.94 -6.91
N LEU A 73 9.46 -15.06 -7.92
CA LEU A 73 8.91 -13.72 -7.78
C LEU A 73 7.40 -13.75 -7.50
N ARG A 74 6.63 -14.61 -8.18
CA ARG A 74 5.19 -14.78 -7.90
C ARG A 74 4.93 -15.26 -6.48
N ARG A 75 5.71 -16.21 -5.99
CA ARG A 75 5.60 -16.68 -4.60
C ARG A 75 5.89 -15.58 -3.58
N MET A 76 6.85 -14.70 -3.89
CA MET A 76 7.12 -13.51 -3.07
C MET A 76 5.94 -12.53 -3.09
N VAL A 77 5.29 -12.34 -4.23
CA VAL A 77 4.04 -11.55 -4.32
C VAL A 77 2.96 -12.15 -3.44
N ASP A 78 2.71 -13.46 -3.51
CA ASP A 78 1.66 -14.11 -2.73
C ASP A 78 1.86 -13.93 -1.23
N LEU A 79 3.09 -14.17 -0.75
CA LEU A 79 3.44 -13.98 0.66
C LEU A 79 3.23 -12.53 1.07
N THR A 80 3.83 -11.59 0.34
CA THR A 80 3.85 -10.17 0.74
C THR A 80 2.47 -9.51 0.64
N LEU A 81 1.74 -9.73 -0.45
CA LEU A 81 0.37 -9.22 -0.57
C LEU A 81 -0.58 -9.87 0.44
N GLY A 82 -0.42 -11.16 0.72
CA GLY A 82 -1.16 -11.87 1.76
C GLY A 82 -0.91 -11.29 3.15
N THR A 83 0.37 -11.10 3.51
CA THR A 83 0.79 -10.50 4.78
C THR A 83 0.26 -9.07 4.92
N ALA A 84 0.42 -8.23 3.90
CA ALA A 84 -0.04 -6.85 3.91
C ALA A 84 -1.56 -6.73 4.13
N ARG A 85 -2.35 -7.62 3.52
CA ARG A 85 -3.80 -7.70 3.71
C ARG A 85 -4.18 -8.13 5.12
N ALA A 86 -3.59 -9.22 5.61
CA ALA A 86 -3.91 -9.76 6.93
C ALA A 86 -3.60 -8.73 8.03
N VAL A 87 -2.47 -8.03 7.94
CA VAL A 87 -2.16 -6.95 8.88
C VAL A 87 -3.15 -5.79 8.77
N TYR A 88 -3.45 -5.33 7.56
CA TYR A 88 -4.40 -4.22 7.39
C TYR A 88 -5.77 -4.56 7.99
N ASP A 89 -6.32 -5.72 7.65
CA ASP A 89 -7.65 -6.13 8.13
C ASP A 89 -7.66 -6.24 9.67
N GLN A 90 -6.58 -6.75 10.28
CA GLN A 90 -6.50 -6.89 11.73
C GLN A 90 -6.30 -5.54 12.45
N THR A 91 -5.44 -4.65 11.94
CA THR A 91 -5.28 -3.32 12.53
C THR A 91 -6.58 -2.51 12.42
N LEU A 92 -7.33 -2.67 11.32
CA LEU A 92 -8.62 -2.05 11.12
C LEU A 92 -9.66 -2.55 12.13
N LEU A 93 -9.71 -3.86 12.38
CA LEU A 93 -10.60 -4.45 13.39
C LEU A 93 -10.30 -3.91 14.79
N GLU A 94 -9.02 -3.88 15.17
CA GLU A 94 -8.59 -3.39 16.47
C GLU A 94 -8.87 -1.88 16.63
N TRP A 95 -8.57 -1.09 15.60
CA TRP A 95 -8.85 0.35 15.61
C TRP A 95 -10.35 0.63 15.78
N ARG A 96 -11.22 -0.10 15.06
CA ARG A 96 -12.68 0.00 15.21
C ARG A 96 -13.13 -0.38 16.62
N ARG A 97 -12.57 -1.44 17.19
CA ARG A 97 -12.86 -1.88 18.57
C ARG A 97 -12.56 -0.77 19.57
N ARG A 98 -11.36 -0.17 19.48
CA ARG A 98 -10.94 0.93 20.37
C ARG A 98 -11.79 2.19 20.20
N LYS A 99 -12.18 2.53 18.97
CA LYS A 99 -13.06 3.66 18.69
C LYS A 99 -14.43 3.50 19.38
N CYS A 100 -15.03 2.31 19.30
CA CYS A 100 -16.30 2.01 19.98
C CYS A 100 -16.20 2.04 21.51
N GLU A 101 -15.10 1.57 22.09
CA GLU A 101 -14.85 1.61 23.55
C GLU A 101 -14.75 3.05 24.05
N ALA A 102 -14.01 3.91 23.35
CA ALA A 102 -13.86 5.32 23.70
C ALA A 102 -15.20 6.09 23.64
N GLU A 103 -16.06 5.79 22.66
CA GLU A 103 -17.40 6.37 22.55
C GLU A 103 -18.32 5.93 23.71
N THR A 104 -18.20 4.68 24.16
CA THR A 104 -19.01 4.14 25.26
C THR A 104 -18.63 4.76 26.60
N ASP A 105 -17.34 4.87 26.90
CA ASP A 105 -16.84 5.47 28.14
C ASP A 105 -17.17 6.98 28.23
N SER A 106 -17.21 7.68 27.09
CA SER A 106 -17.59 9.10 27.02
C SER A 106 -19.09 9.35 27.32
N SER A 107 -19.92 8.31 27.23
CA SER A 107 -21.36 8.38 27.48
C SER A 107 -21.77 7.99 28.91
N SER A 108 -20.84 7.43 29.70
CA SER A 108 -21.07 7.09 31.11
C SER A 108 -20.55 8.19 32.05
N SER A 109 -21.46 8.89 32.73
CA SER A 109 -21.12 9.78 33.84
C SER A 109 -20.49 8.99 35.01
N PRO A 110 -19.56 9.56 35.80
CA PRO A 110 -18.80 8.82 36.80
C PRO A 110 -19.68 8.53 38.02
N SER A 111 -20.26 7.32 38.05
CA SER A 111 -20.89 6.76 39.24
C SER A 111 -19.83 5.94 39.96
N GLY A 112 -19.29 6.48 41.07
CA GLY A 112 -18.27 5.80 41.84
C GLY A 112 -18.72 4.42 42.34
N SER A 113 -17.89 3.41 42.14
CA SER A 113 -17.95 2.19 42.94
C SER A 113 -16.57 1.54 43.01
N SER A 114 -15.97 1.62 44.19
CA SER A 114 -14.82 0.84 44.63
C SER A 114 -15.12 -0.66 44.54
N GLN A 115 -14.39 -1.41 43.71
CA GLN A 115 -14.23 -2.88 43.82
C GLN A 115 -12.82 -3.21 43.30
N SER A 116 -11.88 -3.64 44.16
CA SER A 116 -11.72 -4.98 44.74
C SER A 116 -10.58 -5.71 44.02
N MET A 117 -9.41 -5.70 44.66
CA MET A 117 -8.12 -6.27 44.23
C MET A 117 -8.11 -7.81 44.29
N THR A 118 -9.03 -8.49 43.60
CA THR A 118 -8.93 -9.96 43.41
C THR A 118 -9.61 -10.37 42.11
N SER A 119 -8.97 -10.08 40.97
CA SER A 119 -9.30 -10.74 39.70
C SER A 119 -8.20 -11.76 39.37
N PRO A 120 -8.53 -13.03 39.05
CA PRO A 120 -7.55 -14.11 38.86
C PRO A 120 -6.70 -13.99 37.57
N GLU A 121 -6.86 -12.92 36.80
CA GLU A 121 -6.12 -12.67 35.56
C GLU A 121 -4.67 -12.21 35.80
N VAL A 122 -4.34 -11.73 37.00
CA VAL A 122 -3.00 -11.21 37.33
C VAL A 122 -1.97 -12.33 37.63
N LEU A 123 -2.40 -13.60 37.74
CA LEU A 123 -1.53 -14.73 38.11
C LEU A 123 -1.05 -15.58 36.93
N ARG A 124 -1.14 -15.09 35.69
CA ARG A 124 -0.61 -15.78 34.51
C ARG A 124 0.28 -14.91 33.63
N ASN A 125 1.09 -14.04 34.24
CA ASN A 125 2.19 -13.37 33.54
C ASN A 125 3.37 -14.34 33.39
N SER A 126 3.29 -15.20 32.37
CA SER A 126 4.48 -15.75 31.74
C SER A 126 5.23 -14.58 31.09
N SER A 127 6.53 -14.44 31.36
CA SER A 127 7.38 -13.32 30.95
C SER A 127 7.76 -13.32 29.47
N VAL A 128 6.96 -13.97 28.64
CA VAL A 128 7.02 -13.90 27.17
C VAL A 128 5.70 -13.27 26.80
N GLU A 129 5.72 -12.02 26.35
CA GLU A 129 4.55 -11.46 25.67
C GLU A 129 4.31 -12.36 24.45
N ASP A 130 3.30 -13.22 24.55
CA ASP A 130 2.91 -14.09 23.46
C ASP A 130 2.60 -13.20 22.26
N PHE A 131 3.23 -13.48 21.11
CA PHE A 131 2.97 -12.79 19.84
C PHE A 131 1.62 -13.28 19.28
N ALA A 132 0.57 -13.07 20.06
CA ALA A 132 -0.80 -13.40 19.73
C ALA A 132 -1.40 -12.28 18.87
N GLU A 133 -2.23 -12.70 17.92
CA GLU A 133 -2.98 -11.81 17.04
C GLU A 133 -3.74 -10.75 17.85
N GLY A 134 -3.61 -9.48 17.46
CA GLY A 134 -4.25 -8.34 18.15
C GLY A 134 -3.56 -7.84 19.42
N SER A 135 -2.47 -8.47 19.86
CA SER A 135 -1.63 -7.91 20.94
C SER A 135 -0.92 -6.61 20.49
N ASN A 136 -0.56 -5.72 21.42
CA ASN A 136 0.16 -4.49 21.08
C ASN A 136 1.50 -4.76 20.37
N ALA A 137 2.25 -5.77 20.84
CA ALA A 137 3.49 -6.20 20.20
C ALA A 137 3.26 -6.73 18.77
N TRP A 138 2.16 -7.46 18.54
CA TRP A 138 1.75 -7.90 17.21
C TRP A 138 1.38 -6.72 16.31
N LEU A 139 0.66 -5.74 16.82
CA LEU A 139 0.23 -4.56 16.04
C LEU A 139 1.44 -3.70 15.64
N GLU A 140 2.37 -3.48 16.56
CA GLU A 140 3.62 -2.77 16.27
C GLU A 140 4.46 -3.49 15.21
N ARG A 141 4.67 -4.81 15.35
CA ARG A 141 5.42 -5.56 14.33
C ARG A 141 4.65 -5.77 13.03
N GLY A 142 3.33 -5.86 13.10
CA GLY A 142 2.43 -5.94 11.95
C GLY A 142 2.56 -4.71 11.07
N SER A 143 2.59 -3.51 11.67
CA SER A 143 2.81 -2.26 10.95
C SER A 143 4.07 -2.30 10.08
N HIS A 144 5.17 -2.80 10.66
CA HIS A 144 6.44 -2.95 9.98
C HIS A 144 6.37 -4.00 8.88
N LEU A 145 5.70 -5.14 9.13
CA LEU A 145 5.43 -6.17 8.13
C LEU A 145 4.67 -5.63 6.91
N SER A 146 3.69 -4.75 7.12
CA SER A 146 2.93 -4.15 6.02
C SER A 146 3.82 -3.28 5.13
N LEU A 147 4.66 -2.44 5.73
CA LEU A 147 5.60 -1.61 4.97
C LEU A 147 6.61 -2.48 4.21
N LEU A 148 7.26 -3.44 4.88
CA LEU A 148 8.20 -4.36 4.23
C LEU A 148 7.56 -5.12 3.06
N SER A 149 6.30 -5.54 3.23
CA SER A 149 5.55 -6.24 2.20
C SER A 149 5.36 -5.36 0.96
N LEU A 150 4.94 -4.10 1.14
CA LEU A 150 4.80 -3.16 0.03
C LEU A 150 6.14 -2.86 -0.65
N GLU A 151 7.21 -2.70 0.11
CA GLU A 151 8.54 -2.49 -0.44
C GLU A 151 9.00 -3.66 -1.31
N VAL A 152 8.73 -4.89 -0.89
CA VAL A 152 9.03 -6.09 -1.69
C VAL A 152 8.15 -6.14 -2.94
N LEU A 153 6.84 -5.85 -2.83
CA LEU A 153 5.95 -5.79 -3.99
C LEU A 153 6.48 -4.80 -5.04
N SER A 154 6.89 -3.60 -4.61
CA SER A 154 7.51 -2.60 -5.48
C SER A 154 8.81 -3.11 -6.11
N SER A 155 9.72 -3.70 -5.32
CA SER A 155 11.01 -4.19 -5.82
C SER A 155 10.87 -5.39 -6.78
N VAL A 156 9.88 -6.27 -6.57
CA VAL A 156 9.60 -7.41 -7.46
C VAL A 156 9.29 -6.94 -8.88
N LEU A 157 8.56 -5.83 -9.04
CA LEU A 157 8.25 -5.24 -10.36
C LEU A 157 9.49 -4.65 -11.07
N LEU A 158 10.54 -4.37 -10.32
CA LEU A 158 11.81 -3.82 -10.82
C LEU A 158 12.91 -4.89 -10.98
N ALA A 159 12.68 -6.10 -10.48
CA ALA A 159 13.66 -7.19 -10.49
C ALA A 159 14.09 -7.61 -11.90
N HIS A 160 13.17 -7.59 -12.88
CA HIS A 160 13.48 -7.93 -14.27
C HIS A 160 12.51 -7.30 -15.26
N HIS A 161 13.01 -6.45 -16.17
CA HIS A 161 12.18 -5.72 -17.14
C HIS A 161 11.29 -6.63 -18.02
N PHE A 162 11.82 -7.74 -18.55
CA PHE A 162 11.05 -8.70 -19.35
C PHE A 162 9.90 -9.38 -18.58
N LEU A 163 10.03 -9.58 -17.25
CA LEU A 163 9.00 -10.23 -16.44
C LEU A 163 7.98 -9.23 -15.88
N ARG A 164 8.30 -7.93 -15.88
CA ARG A 164 7.51 -6.86 -15.26
C ARG A 164 6.04 -6.91 -15.65
N GLN A 165 5.72 -6.90 -16.95
CA GLN A 165 4.32 -6.91 -17.40
C GLN A 165 3.55 -8.15 -16.93
N GLY A 166 4.21 -9.32 -16.93
CA GLY A 166 3.62 -10.55 -16.42
C GLY A 166 3.40 -10.53 -14.90
N LEU A 167 4.27 -9.85 -14.15
CA LEU A 167 4.14 -9.68 -12.70
C LEU A 167 3.10 -8.63 -12.34
N GLN A 168 3.03 -7.52 -13.06
CA GLN A 168 1.98 -6.50 -12.91
C GLN A 168 0.59 -7.10 -13.14
N ARG A 169 0.43 -7.89 -14.21
CA ARG A 169 -0.81 -8.62 -14.47
C ARG A 169 -1.12 -9.64 -13.38
N TYR A 170 -0.13 -10.40 -12.94
CA TYR A 170 -0.31 -11.35 -11.84
C TYR A 170 -0.77 -10.66 -10.55
N MET A 171 -0.18 -9.53 -10.18
CA MET A 171 -0.63 -8.74 -9.02
C MET A 171 -2.05 -8.20 -9.20
N LEU A 172 -2.44 -7.82 -10.41
CA LEU A 172 -3.80 -7.42 -10.73
C LEU A 172 -4.78 -8.58 -10.54
N ASP A 173 -4.45 -9.77 -11.06
CA ASP A 173 -5.25 -10.99 -10.90
C ASP A 173 -5.39 -11.38 -9.41
N GLU A 174 -4.34 -11.14 -8.63
CA GLU A 174 -4.35 -11.31 -7.17
C GLU A 174 -5.05 -10.17 -6.41
N ASN A 175 -5.73 -9.24 -7.10
CA ASN A 175 -6.52 -8.12 -6.57
C ASN A 175 -5.73 -7.07 -5.78
N VAL A 176 -4.48 -6.78 -6.17
CA VAL A 176 -3.66 -5.76 -5.48
C VAL A 176 -4.36 -4.39 -5.39
N LEU A 177 -5.17 -4.03 -6.39
CA LEU A 177 -5.91 -2.76 -6.41
C LEU A 177 -6.99 -2.70 -5.32
N ASP A 178 -7.68 -3.81 -5.00
CA ASP A 178 -8.67 -3.80 -3.91
C ASP A 178 -8.02 -3.53 -2.55
N TYR A 179 -6.81 -4.07 -2.36
CA TYR A 179 -6.03 -3.80 -1.16
C TYR A 179 -5.59 -2.33 -1.08
N LEU A 180 -5.03 -1.81 -2.18
CA LEU A 180 -4.57 -0.42 -2.23
C LEU A 180 -5.74 0.57 -2.02
N GLU A 181 -6.92 0.28 -2.58
CA GLU A 181 -8.12 1.12 -2.40
C GLU A 181 -8.52 1.22 -0.93
N LYS A 182 -8.59 0.08 -0.23
CA LYS A 182 -8.82 0.04 1.22
C LYS A 182 -7.79 0.87 2.00
N VAL A 183 -6.52 0.84 1.59
CA VAL A 183 -5.45 1.59 2.24
C VAL A 183 -5.60 3.09 2.02
N PHE A 184 -5.96 3.53 0.81
CA PHE A 184 -6.17 4.96 0.57
C PHE A 184 -7.44 5.50 1.23
N ASP A 185 -8.48 4.67 1.38
CA ASP A 185 -9.72 5.01 2.08
C ASP A 185 -9.60 4.92 3.61
N MET A 186 -8.42 4.53 4.13
CA MET A 186 -8.13 4.44 5.55
C MET A 186 -8.27 5.81 6.25
N GLU A 187 -9.00 5.83 7.37
CA GLU A 187 -9.09 7.01 8.24
C GLU A 187 -7.71 7.44 8.75
N ARG A 188 -7.46 8.75 8.82
CA ARG A 188 -6.17 9.31 9.24
C ARG A 188 -5.77 8.84 10.65
N ASP A 189 -6.71 8.71 11.56
CA ASP A 189 -6.43 8.24 12.93
C ASP A 189 -6.02 6.76 12.94
N HIS A 190 -6.60 5.93 12.07
CA HIS A 190 -6.18 4.53 11.90
C HIS A 190 -4.75 4.47 11.36
N GLU A 191 -4.43 5.29 10.36
CA GLU A 191 -3.07 5.40 9.81
C GLU A 191 -2.05 5.76 10.88
N LEU A 192 -2.28 6.87 11.60
CA LEU A 192 -1.35 7.39 12.60
C LEU A 192 -1.14 6.45 13.80
N CYS A 193 -2.14 5.65 14.16
CA CYS A 193 -2.02 4.72 15.27
C CYS A 193 -1.25 3.44 14.94
N TYR A 194 -1.26 3.01 13.67
CA TYR A 194 -0.85 1.65 13.32
C TYR A 194 0.10 1.53 12.15
N PHE A 195 0.39 2.59 11.39
CA PHE A 195 1.27 2.50 10.24
C PHE A 195 2.43 3.47 10.38
N PRO A 196 3.64 3.05 9.98
CA PRO A 196 4.80 3.93 10.03
C PRO A 196 4.65 5.08 9.04
N GLU A 197 5.42 6.14 9.27
CA GLU A 197 5.62 7.20 8.29
C GLU A 197 6.03 6.61 6.93
N ALA A 198 5.63 7.28 5.84
CA ALA A 198 5.82 6.86 4.45
C ALA A 198 5.06 5.59 4.00
N PHE A 199 4.20 4.98 4.82
CA PHE A 199 3.40 3.82 4.39
C PHE A 199 2.55 4.09 3.14
N LYS A 200 1.79 5.20 3.10
CA LYS A 200 1.03 5.60 1.91
C LYS A 200 1.92 6.06 0.75
N THR A 201 3.10 6.61 1.04
CA THR A 201 4.12 6.92 0.01
C THR A 201 4.55 5.65 -0.71
N GLU A 202 4.78 4.57 0.02
CA GLU A 202 5.13 3.28 -0.55
C GLU A 202 3.97 2.65 -1.34
N CYS A 203 2.72 2.82 -0.90
CA CYS A 203 1.54 2.46 -1.69
C CYS A 203 1.49 3.20 -3.03
N MET A 204 1.81 4.51 -3.03
CA MET A 204 1.86 5.31 -4.24
C MET A 204 3.02 4.89 -5.16
N ARG A 205 4.18 4.53 -4.60
CA ARG A 205 5.29 3.91 -5.35
C ARG A 205 4.86 2.61 -6.02
N LEU A 206 4.14 1.75 -5.32
CA LEU A 206 3.62 0.51 -5.89
C LEU A 206 2.65 0.79 -7.05
N ILE A 207 1.75 1.77 -6.93
CA ILE A 207 0.88 2.22 -8.03
C ILE A 207 1.70 2.67 -9.24
N ALA A 208 2.71 3.52 -9.04
CA ALA A 208 3.56 4.00 -10.12
C ALA A 208 4.25 2.83 -10.84
N ASN A 209 4.73 1.83 -10.09
CA ASN A 209 5.36 0.63 -10.66
C ASN A 209 4.36 -0.29 -11.36
N LEU A 210 3.15 -0.45 -10.84
CA LEU A 210 2.07 -1.25 -11.45
C LEU A 210 1.62 -0.67 -12.79
N THR A 211 1.57 0.66 -12.88
CA THR A 211 1.07 1.40 -14.05
C THR A 211 2.11 1.59 -15.15
N HIS A 212 3.39 1.30 -14.90
CA HIS A 212 4.44 1.53 -15.88
C HIS A 212 4.32 0.57 -17.08
N GLU A 213 4.07 1.14 -18.27
CA GLU A 213 4.02 0.43 -19.57
C GLU A 213 3.03 -0.76 -19.61
N ASN A 214 1.89 -0.68 -18.90
CA ASN A 214 0.92 -1.77 -18.84
C ASN A 214 -0.53 -1.30 -19.05
N VAL A 215 -1.03 -1.43 -20.27
CA VAL A 215 -2.36 -0.93 -20.66
C VAL A 215 -3.49 -1.56 -19.84
N GLU A 216 -3.40 -2.85 -19.52
CA GLU A 216 -4.44 -3.60 -18.80
C GLU A 216 -4.57 -3.09 -17.35
N VAL A 217 -3.45 -2.96 -16.64
CA VAL A 217 -3.44 -2.41 -15.28
C VAL A 217 -3.89 -0.96 -15.25
N ASN A 218 -3.46 -0.15 -16.22
CA ASN A 218 -3.87 1.25 -16.32
C ASN A 218 -5.36 1.42 -16.61
N ALA A 219 -5.94 0.54 -17.44
CA ALA A 219 -7.38 0.54 -17.69
C ALA A 219 -8.15 0.19 -16.41
N ALA A 220 -7.75 -0.88 -15.71
CA ALA A 220 -8.39 -1.31 -14.47
C ALA A 220 -8.32 -0.23 -13.37
N LEU A 221 -7.20 0.48 -13.26
CA LEU A 221 -7.05 1.60 -12.32
C LEU A 221 -7.92 2.79 -12.73
N ALA A 222 -7.93 3.16 -14.01
CA ALA A 222 -8.69 4.31 -14.52
C ALA A 222 -10.21 4.14 -14.42
N GLU A 223 -10.72 2.91 -14.32
CA GLU A 223 -12.12 2.60 -14.06
C GLU A 223 -12.54 2.92 -12.62
N ARG A 224 -11.60 2.97 -11.68
CA ARG A 224 -11.84 3.25 -10.26
C ARG A 224 -11.66 4.74 -9.97
N GLU A 225 -12.77 5.45 -9.77
CA GLU A 225 -12.75 6.91 -9.56
C GLU A 225 -11.99 7.33 -8.30
N THR A 226 -12.10 6.54 -7.23
CA THR A 226 -11.38 6.67 -5.96
C THR A 226 -9.86 6.73 -6.16
N PHE A 227 -9.30 5.82 -6.97
CA PHE A 227 -7.87 5.81 -7.27
C PHE A 227 -7.40 7.07 -7.96
N LEU A 228 -8.11 7.48 -9.02
CA LEU A 228 -7.73 8.68 -9.77
C LEU A 228 -7.78 9.93 -8.86
N PHE A 229 -8.80 10.02 -8.00
CA PHE A 229 -8.90 11.09 -7.00
C PHE A 229 -7.74 11.05 -5.99
N ASN A 230 -7.39 9.89 -5.47
CA ASN A 230 -6.32 9.72 -4.47
C ASN A 230 -4.94 10.06 -5.06
N ILE A 231 -4.66 9.63 -6.29
CA ILE A 231 -3.41 9.96 -7.00
C ILE A 231 -3.31 11.48 -7.25
N LEU A 232 -4.38 12.10 -7.76
CA LEU A 232 -4.39 13.55 -8.01
C LEU A 232 -4.33 14.36 -6.70
N SER A 233 -4.95 13.88 -5.63
CA SER A 233 -4.90 14.54 -4.33
C SER A 233 -3.50 14.46 -3.68
N ALA A 234 -2.75 13.41 -3.98
CA ALA A 234 -1.38 13.22 -3.52
C ALA A 234 -0.36 14.16 -4.19
N THR A 235 -0.74 14.91 -5.23
CA THR A 235 0.13 15.94 -5.85
C THR A 235 0.00 17.31 -5.16
N LYS A 236 -0.75 17.41 -4.06
CA LYS A 236 -0.77 18.64 -3.25
C LYS A 236 0.62 18.88 -2.70
N ILE A 237 1.02 20.16 -2.64
CA ILE A 237 2.32 20.54 -2.07
C ILE A 237 2.34 20.11 -0.61
N ASP A 238 3.22 19.17 -0.30
CA ASP A 238 3.47 18.66 1.04
C ASP A 238 4.99 18.63 1.25
N GLU A 239 5.51 19.63 1.98
CA GLU A 239 6.94 19.74 2.28
C GLU A 239 7.41 18.65 3.26
N GLU A 240 6.49 18.02 4.00
CA GLU A 240 6.79 16.95 4.96
C GLU A 240 6.87 15.59 4.27
N ASN A 241 6.24 15.43 3.09
CA ASN A 241 6.24 14.18 2.33
C ASN A 241 6.53 14.38 0.82
N PRO A 242 7.72 14.88 0.45
CA PRO A 242 8.07 15.12 -0.95
C PRO A 242 8.03 13.85 -1.81
N GLY A 243 8.34 12.68 -1.23
CA GLY A 243 8.30 11.40 -1.94
C GLY A 243 6.89 11.03 -2.42
N MET A 244 5.85 11.38 -1.67
CA MET A 244 4.47 11.11 -2.08
C MET A 244 4.11 11.84 -3.38
N VAL A 245 4.52 13.12 -3.48
CA VAL A 245 4.27 13.96 -4.65
C VAL A 245 4.98 13.38 -5.88
N GLU A 246 6.26 13.02 -5.75
CA GLU A 246 7.04 12.45 -6.85
C GLU A 246 6.40 11.15 -7.39
N TRP A 247 6.02 10.23 -6.50
CA TRP A 247 5.37 8.98 -6.93
C TRP A 247 3.98 9.19 -7.54
N ALA A 248 3.22 10.16 -7.04
CA ALA A 248 1.93 10.53 -7.62
C ALA A 248 2.09 11.08 -9.04
N GLU A 249 3.08 11.94 -9.28
CA GLU A 249 3.39 12.45 -10.63
C GLU A 249 3.79 11.32 -11.59
N PHE A 250 4.62 10.38 -11.13
CA PHE A 250 4.98 9.20 -11.91
C PHE A 250 3.77 8.33 -12.25
N ALA A 251 2.88 8.09 -11.29
CA ALA A 251 1.64 7.34 -11.51
C ALA A 251 0.76 8.03 -12.56
N ILE A 252 0.53 9.35 -12.45
CA ILE A 252 -0.27 10.12 -13.41
C ILE A 252 0.33 10.02 -14.82
N ARG A 253 1.64 10.20 -14.94
CA ARG A 253 2.34 10.08 -16.23
C ARG A 253 2.10 8.71 -16.84
N ASN A 254 2.35 7.63 -16.08
CA ASN A 254 2.24 6.26 -16.56
C ASN A 254 0.80 5.92 -17.00
N ILE A 255 -0.19 6.35 -16.22
CA ILE A 255 -1.62 6.20 -16.53
C ILE A 255 -2.00 6.95 -17.80
N CYS A 256 -1.57 8.22 -17.93
CA CYS A 256 -1.88 9.05 -19.09
C CYS A 256 -1.20 8.56 -20.38
N GLU A 257 -0.01 7.99 -20.27
CA GLU A 257 0.75 7.44 -21.39
C GLU A 257 0.06 6.18 -21.95
N SER A 258 -0.37 5.29 -21.05
CA SER A 258 -0.87 3.96 -21.40
C SER A 258 -2.40 3.85 -21.53
N SER A 259 -3.18 4.84 -21.05
CA SER A 259 -4.65 4.81 -21.06
C SER A 259 -5.26 6.10 -21.64
N PRO A 260 -5.78 6.06 -22.89
CA PRO A 260 -6.51 7.18 -23.48
C PRO A 260 -7.75 7.56 -22.67
N ALA A 261 -8.46 6.58 -22.09
CA ALA A 261 -9.63 6.82 -21.26
C ALA A 261 -9.28 7.63 -20.00
N ALA A 262 -8.15 7.31 -19.35
CA ALA A 262 -7.69 8.08 -18.20
C ALA A 262 -7.29 9.51 -18.58
N ARG A 263 -6.59 9.66 -19.72
CA ARG A 263 -6.23 10.97 -20.26
C ARG A 263 -7.46 11.84 -20.53
N ASP A 264 -8.48 11.26 -21.16
CA ASP A 264 -9.75 11.94 -21.43
C ASP A 264 -10.48 12.32 -20.14
N LYS A 265 -10.49 11.44 -19.13
CA LYS A 265 -11.07 11.76 -17.81
C LYS A 265 -10.35 12.92 -17.15
N ILE A 266 -9.01 12.89 -17.09
CA ILE A 266 -8.19 13.96 -16.50
C ILE A 266 -8.37 15.27 -17.27
N GLN A 267 -8.40 15.23 -18.59
CA GLN A 267 -8.58 16.43 -19.42
C GLN A 267 -9.96 17.09 -19.23
N ARG A 268 -10.97 16.33 -18.81
CA ARG A 268 -12.32 16.84 -18.53
C ARG A 268 -12.49 17.37 -17.10
N LEU A 269 -11.46 17.29 -16.26
CA LEU A 269 -11.53 17.85 -14.91
C LEU A 269 -11.68 19.37 -15.00
N VAL A 270 -12.72 19.89 -14.35
CA VAL A 270 -13.02 21.31 -14.25
C VAL A 270 -12.93 21.75 -12.80
N PRO A 271 -12.39 22.95 -12.52
CA PRO A 271 -12.41 23.48 -11.17
C PRO A 271 -13.86 23.67 -10.70
N GLN A 272 -14.18 23.17 -9.50
CA GLN A 272 -15.51 23.34 -8.92
C GLN A 272 -15.54 24.49 -7.91
N SER A 273 -14.64 24.48 -6.93
CA SER A 273 -14.51 25.53 -5.92
C SER A 273 -13.15 25.46 -5.24
N ILE A 274 -12.85 26.48 -4.42
CA ILE A 274 -11.77 26.40 -3.43
C ILE A 274 -12.26 25.67 -2.18
N THR A 275 -11.33 25.06 -1.42
CA THR A 275 -11.65 24.41 -0.13
C THR A 275 -12.15 25.42 0.91
N GLU A 276 -12.83 24.94 1.95
CA GLU A 276 -13.30 25.79 3.05
C GLU A 276 -12.12 26.43 3.80
N GLU A 277 -11.03 25.70 4.03
CA GLU A 277 -9.81 26.24 4.62
C GLU A 277 -9.20 27.36 3.77
N SER A 278 -9.11 27.15 2.45
CA SER A 278 -8.62 28.17 1.52
C SER A 278 -9.53 29.41 1.54
N ARG A 279 -10.85 29.22 1.65
CA ARG A 279 -11.82 30.31 1.76
C ARG A 279 -11.65 31.07 3.07
N ALA A 280 -11.41 30.38 4.18
CA ALA A 280 -11.16 30.99 5.47
C ALA A 280 -9.88 31.84 5.46
N VAL A 281 -8.81 31.38 4.80
CA VAL A 281 -7.55 32.12 4.63
C VAL A 281 -7.73 33.37 3.77
N LEU A 282 -8.48 33.26 2.66
CA LEU A 282 -8.74 34.39 1.77
C LEU A 282 -9.68 35.44 2.39
N GLY A 283 -10.63 35.00 3.22
CA GLY A 283 -11.67 35.84 3.83
C GLY A 283 -12.45 36.67 2.80
N ASP A 284 -13.12 37.73 3.25
CA ASP A 284 -13.84 38.67 2.37
C ASP A 284 -12.91 39.60 1.56
N ARG A 285 -11.59 39.43 1.70
CA ARG A 285 -10.57 40.35 1.14
C ARG A 285 -10.25 40.05 -0.32
N CYS A 286 -10.49 38.81 -0.76
CA CYS A 286 -10.17 38.35 -2.10
C CYS A 286 -11.34 37.61 -2.72
N ASN A 287 -11.77 38.07 -3.90
CA ASN A 287 -12.60 37.27 -4.78
C ASN A 287 -11.73 36.31 -5.60
N TYR A 288 -12.28 35.20 -6.07
CA TYR A 288 -11.57 34.26 -6.93
C TYR A 288 -12.36 33.95 -8.19
N THR A 289 -11.63 33.74 -9.28
CA THR A 289 -12.17 33.22 -10.55
C THR A 289 -11.24 32.12 -11.07
N PHE A 290 -11.77 31.21 -11.87
CA PHE A 290 -10.94 30.21 -12.56
C PHE A 290 -10.71 30.64 -14.00
N THR A 291 -9.48 30.48 -14.49
CA THR A 291 -9.18 30.65 -15.91
C THR A 291 -9.77 29.51 -16.74
N SER A 292 -9.83 29.70 -18.06
CA SER A 292 -10.13 28.62 -19.02
C SER A 292 -9.14 27.44 -18.94
N SER A 293 -7.95 27.65 -18.40
CA SER A 293 -6.94 26.62 -18.14
C SER A 293 -7.04 26.02 -16.72
N GLY A 294 -8.10 26.32 -15.98
CA GLY A 294 -8.35 25.81 -14.63
C GLY A 294 -7.52 26.45 -13.51
N LYS A 295 -6.75 27.52 -13.77
CA LYS A 295 -5.93 28.18 -12.74
C LYS A 295 -6.77 29.13 -11.90
N VAL A 296 -6.52 29.16 -10.59
CA VAL A 296 -7.13 30.13 -9.68
C VAL A 296 -6.51 31.51 -9.91
N GLN A 297 -7.36 32.52 -10.12
CA GLN A 297 -6.99 33.94 -10.11
C GLN A 297 -7.63 34.60 -8.90
N LEU A 298 -6.81 35.29 -8.11
CA LEU A 298 -7.24 36.03 -6.93
C LEU A 298 -7.34 37.53 -7.27
N HIS A 299 -8.47 38.13 -6.93
CA HIS A 299 -8.74 39.56 -7.11
C HIS A 299 -8.89 40.20 -5.75
N THR A 300 -7.99 41.11 -5.40
CA THR A 300 -8.10 41.85 -4.13
C THR A 300 -9.25 42.84 -4.20
N ASN A 301 -10.14 42.77 -3.21
CA ASN A 301 -11.23 43.73 -3.08
C ASN A 301 -10.64 45.07 -2.64
N LYS A 302 -10.43 45.99 -3.59
CA LYS A 302 -10.13 47.40 -3.32
C LYS A 302 -11.35 48.08 -2.70
N SER A 303 -11.66 47.80 -1.43
CA SER A 303 -12.61 48.57 -0.62
C SER A 303 -12.43 48.28 0.87
N ARG A 304 -11.45 48.95 1.48
CA ARG A 304 -11.44 49.52 2.85
C ARG A 304 -10.03 50.04 3.16
N MET A 305 -9.62 51.05 2.41
CA MET A 305 -8.66 52.04 2.89
C MET A 305 -9.37 53.39 2.78
N ASN A 306 -10.26 53.64 3.75
CA ASN A 306 -10.75 54.95 4.15
C ASN A 306 -10.92 54.87 5.67
#